data_AF-A0A4U3IFP6-F1
#
_entry.id   AF-A0A4U3IFP6-F1
#
_cell.length_a   1.000
_cell.length_b   1.000
_cell.length_c   1.000
_cell.angle_alpha   90.00
_cell.angle_beta   90.00
_cell.angle_gamma   90.00
#
_symmetry.space_group_name_H-M   'P 1'
#
loop_
_entity.id
_entity.type
_entity.pdbx_description
1 polymer ?
#
loop_
_entity_poly.entity_id
_entity_poly.type
_entity_poly.pdbx_seq_one_letter_code
_entity_poly.pdbx_strand_id
1 'polypeptide(L)'
;MSAIHEQAMNYVYQQVLQRLMGHFTRAERTALQLLIQRIVVAAGGMEQVANYKVLIAHGGGEVSSYTLALLRAAQLSIAGRAPKTFHLRVATLRHAGMTQATLDGLNEGYSALFFHDDPRVELLMVENQEVQPFHHQRPASSAGREVSQRNMLMIGHLTSGDVRATLCNDTYLALGDFYQRVSTWNGGVHAVVSGDSPRKQSQYLAWLKRAALGAGVTVPPRRPASLNILFARMQEWSTGCYRDLYGEQFVEVDSPGRGGHRHLAHIGVADLLDEVDIASAPLLIEFLAHKSDPFDFHFSHPDYPNPLLMAHLHGLQAQCLRELSYEEGVEAFVHQARDAMGRRQIPQSLIDEMSSHDGRVLSTTYAREFFGLDQGQLTCLLFSPFIHHGERLEGYLRQCHPGMLVGLPELHKALQGKPAADMLQQWLIDTSGLPLPLLQHLYRKRPLQAGRSAQARKRRGARVQAQIAQLSGR
;
A
#
# COMPACT_ATOMS: atom_id res chain seq x y z
N MET A 1 -36.77 4.06 -15.84
CA MET A 1 -37.17 3.64 -14.48
C MET A 1 -38.58 4.16 -14.21
N SER A 2 -39.47 3.38 -13.60
CA SER A 2 -40.82 3.84 -13.25
C SER A 2 -40.80 4.69 -11.97
N ALA A 3 -41.79 5.58 -11.78
CA ALA A 3 -41.91 6.40 -10.57
C ALA A 3 -42.00 5.55 -9.28
N ILE A 4 -42.53 4.32 -9.39
CA ILE A 4 -42.60 3.35 -8.28
C ILE A 4 -41.21 2.87 -7.87
N HIS A 5 -40.32 2.61 -8.84
CA HIS A 5 -38.93 2.21 -8.55
C HIS A 5 -38.18 3.34 -7.83
N GLU A 6 -38.34 4.59 -8.29
CA GLU A 6 -37.69 5.75 -7.66
C GLU A 6 -38.17 5.97 -6.21
N GLN A 7 -39.48 5.82 -5.95
CA GLN A 7 -40.03 5.89 -4.59
C GLN A 7 -39.51 4.77 -3.69
N ALA A 8 -39.44 3.53 -4.19
CA ALA A 8 -38.92 2.40 -3.45
C ALA A 8 -37.44 2.60 -3.08
N MET A 9 -36.62 3.08 -4.03
CA MET A 9 -35.20 3.35 -3.78
C MET A 9 -35.01 4.47 -2.74
N ASN A 10 -35.82 5.52 -2.80
CA ASN A 10 -35.79 6.59 -1.78
C ASN A 10 -36.10 6.08 -0.38
N TYR A 11 -37.04 5.12 -0.24
CA TYR A 11 -37.31 4.49 1.04
C TYR A 11 -36.11 3.68 1.56
N VAL A 12 -35.46 2.89 0.69
CA VAL A 12 -34.25 2.14 1.06
C VAL A 12 -33.14 3.09 1.50
N TYR A 13 -32.91 4.18 0.77
CA TYR A 13 -31.92 5.20 1.14
C TYR A 13 -32.20 5.82 2.52
N GLN A 14 -33.46 6.10 2.85
CA GLN A 14 -33.83 6.60 4.18
C GLN A 14 -33.58 5.56 5.27
N GLN A 15 -33.89 4.29 5.03
CA GLN A 15 -33.62 3.21 5.99
C GLN A 15 -32.12 3.04 6.25
N VAL A 16 -31.28 3.09 5.21
CA VAL A 16 -29.82 3.04 5.35
C VAL A 16 -29.32 4.22 6.19
N LEU A 17 -29.79 5.44 5.91
CA LEU A 17 -29.43 6.62 6.70
C LEU A 17 -29.87 6.49 8.16
N GLN A 18 -31.08 6.01 8.42
CA GLN A 18 -31.58 5.81 9.78
C GLN A 18 -30.72 4.79 10.55
N ARG A 19 -30.36 3.68 9.91
CA ARG A 19 -29.48 2.67 10.52
C ARG A 19 -28.09 3.24 10.80
N LEU A 20 -27.48 3.96 9.86
CA LEU A 20 -26.21 4.65 10.09
C LEU A 20 -26.30 5.61 11.28
N MET A 21 -27.34 6.44 11.32
CA MET A 21 -27.55 7.41 12.40
C MET A 21 -27.82 6.77 13.76
N GLY A 22 -28.39 5.57 13.78
CA GLY A 22 -28.57 4.76 14.98
C GLY A 22 -27.25 4.33 15.64
N HIS A 23 -26.19 4.12 14.85
CA HIS A 23 -24.87 3.73 15.37
C HIS A 23 -23.97 4.93 15.70
N PHE A 24 -24.35 6.15 15.30
CA PHE A 24 -23.55 7.34 15.60
C PHE A 24 -23.90 7.90 16.99
N THR A 25 -22.87 8.06 17.80
CA THR A 25 -22.82 8.91 18.98
C THR A 25 -23.05 10.38 18.64
N ARG A 26 -23.20 11.22 19.67
CA ARG A 26 -23.36 12.66 19.51
C ARG A 26 -22.14 13.32 18.84
N ALA A 27 -20.92 12.88 19.18
CA ALA A 27 -19.69 13.39 18.59
C ALA A 27 -19.65 13.06 17.09
N GLU A 28 -19.96 11.83 16.72
CA GLU A 28 -19.96 11.38 15.32
C GLU A 28 -21.06 12.06 14.48
N ARG A 29 -22.22 12.37 15.07
CA ARG A 29 -23.24 13.21 14.43
C ARG A 29 -22.76 14.64 14.18
N THR A 30 -21.94 15.18 15.07
CA THR A 30 -21.32 16.50 14.89
C THR A 30 -20.27 16.44 13.78
N ALA A 31 -19.41 15.42 13.79
CA ALA A 31 -18.44 15.15 12.74
C ALA A 31 -19.12 15.03 11.37
N LEU A 32 -20.27 14.34 11.29
CA LEU A 32 -21.09 14.25 10.09
C LEU A 32 -21.54 15.63 9.59
N GLN A 33 -22.07 16.51 10.47
CA GLN A 33 -22.50 17.84 10.04
C GLN A 33 -21.32 18.68 9.54
N LEU A 34 -20.16 18.59 10.19
CA LEU A 34 -18.94 19.27 9.75
C LEU A 34 -18.46 18.74 8.39
N LEU A 35 -18.53 17.44 8.16
CA LEU A 35 -18.20 16.83 6.87
C LEU A 35 -19.15 17.31 5.77
N ILE A 36 -20.47 17.33 6.03
CA ILE A 36 -21.47 17.87 5.09
C ILE A 36 -21.11 19.32 4.74
N GLN A 37 -20.82 20.16 5.74
CA GLN A 37 -20.44 21.54 5.52
C GLN A 37 -19.17 21.66 4.66
N ARG A 38 -18.13 20.87 4.94
CA ARG A 38 -16.89 20.86 4.14
C ARG A 38 -17.14 20.51 2.68
N ILE A 39 -17.95 19.49 2.42
CA ILE A 39 -18.28 19.05 1.06
C ILE A 39 -19.07 20.14 0.33
N VAL A 40 -20.09 20.70 0.97
CA VAL A 40 -20.94 21.75 0.37
C VAL A 40 -20.13 23.01 0.06
N VAL A 41 -19.26 23.44 0.98
CA VAL A 41 -18.37 24.58 0.75
C VAL A 41 -17.38 24.30 -0.38
N ALA A 42 -16.78 23.11 -0.41
CA ALA A 42 -15.84 22.73 -1.48
C ALA A 42 -16.52 22.63 -2.86
N ALA A 43 -17.79 22.24 -2.89
CA ALA A 43 -18.60 22.23 -4.10
C ALA A 43 -18.99 23.64 -4.61
N GLY A 44 -18.85 24.68 -3.77
CA GLY A 44 -19.28 26.04 -4.09
C GLY A 44 -20.75 26.31 -3.72
N GLY A 45 -21.32 25.53 -2.79
CA GLY A 45 -22.69 25.70 -2.29
C GLY A 45 -23.62 24.53 -2.63
N MET A 46 -24.80 24.53 -2.02
CA MET A 46 -25.80 23.46 -2.17
C MET A 46 -26.29 23.29 -3.60
N GLU A 47 -26.36 24.37 -4.37
CA GLU A 47 -26.81 24.34 -5.77
C GLU A 47 -25.84 23.58 -6.69
N GLN A 48 -24.54 23.60 -6.35
CA GLN A 48 -23.48 22.97 -7.14
C GLN A 48 -23.19 21.52 -6.73
N VAL A 49 -23.68 21.09 -5.56
CA VAL A 49 -23.37 19.76 -4.99
C VAL A 49 -23.77 18.62 -5.91
N ALA A 50 -24.81 18.79 -6.73
CA ALA A 50 -25.32 17.80 -7.67
C ALA A 50 -24.30 17.39 -8.74
N ASN A 51 -23.45 18.33 -9.16
CA ASN A 51 -22.42 18.11 -10.17
C ASN A 51 -21.07 17.72 -9.54
N TYR A 52 -20.98 17.76 -8.21
CA TYR A 52 -19.76 17.46 -7.49
C TYR A 52 -19.53 15.95 -7.43
N LYS A 53 -18.28 15.53 -7.62
CA LYS A 53 -17.86 14.12 -7.56
C LYS A 53 -16.73 13.97 -6.56
N VAL A 54 -16.95 13.16 -5.55
CA VAL A 54 -16.06 12.93 -4.42
C VAL A 54 -15.45 11.54 -4.53
N LEU A 55 -14.12 11.45 -4.48
CA LEU A 55 -13.36 10.20 -4.43
C LEU A 55 -13.00 9.84 -2.99
N ILE A 56 -13.11 8.57 -2.65
CA ILE A 56 -12.45 7.95 -1.50
C ILE A 56 -11.67 6.71 -1.96
N ALA A 57 -10.41 6.65 -1.54
CA ALA A 57 -9.60 5.45 -1.64
C ALA A 57 -9.91 4.54 -0.46
N HIS A 58 -10.24 3.28 -0.73
CA HIS A 58 -10.62 2.35 0.32
C HIS A 58 -10.12 0.94 0.02
N GLY A 59 -9.27 0.46 0.92
CA GLY A 59 -8.65 -0.87 0.88
C GLY A 59 -8.79 -1.61 2.20
N GLY A 60 -9.97 -1.55 2.83
CA GLY A 60 -10.32 -2.40 3.98
C GLY A 60 -9.98 -1.81 5.35
N GLY A 61 -8.95 -0.96 5.48
CA GLY A 61 -8.52 -0.47 6.79
C GLY A 61 -9.59 0.35 7.56
N GLU A 62 -9.62 0.18 8.89
CA GLU A 62 -10.60 0.74 9.83
C GLU A 62 -10.96 2.22 9.57
N VAL A 63 -9.95 3.09 9.50
CA VAL A 63 -10.14 4.54 9.27
C VAL A 63 -10.80 4.82 7.91
N SER A 64 -10.42 4.06 6.87
CA SER A 64 -11.00 4.23 5.53
C SER A 64 -12.45 3.73 5.47
N SER A 65 -12.76 2.61 6.14
CA SER A 65 -14.11 2.05 6.29
C SER A 65 -15.03 3.00 7.05
N TYR A 66 -14.53 3.57 8.15
CA TYR A 66 -15.26 4.54 8.95
C TYR A 66 -15.54 5.83 8.17
N THR A 67 -14.51 6.35 7.47
CA THR A 67 -14.66 7.54 6.61
C THR A 67 -15.66 7.31 5.49
N LEU A 68 -15.69 6.10 4.90
CA LEU A 68 -16.65 5.72 3.88
C LEU A 68 -18.09 5.74 4.39
N ALA A 69 -18.34 5.21 5.60
CA ALA A 69 -19.65 5.23 6.22
C ALA A 69 -20.11 6.66 6.54
N LEU A 70 -19.21 7.52 7.03
CA LEU A 70 -19.49 8.96 7.20
C LEU A 70 -19.85 9.65 5.89
N LEU A 71 -19.12 9.36 4.80
CA LEU A 71 -19.44 9.92 3.48
C LEU A 71 -20.80 9.45 2.96
N ARG A 72 -21.14 8.18 3.18
CA ARG A 72 -22.46 7.66 2.83
C ARG A 72 -23.57 8.35 3.63
N ALA A 73 -23.38 8.51 4.94
CA ALA A 73 -24.31 9.27 5.78
C ALA A 73 -24.45 10.72 5.29
N ALA A 74 -23.35 11.37 4.89
CA ALA A 74 -23.36 12.74 4.36
C ALA A 74 -24.13 12.82 3.03
N GLN A 75 -23.86 11.91 2.10
CA GLN A 75 -24.52 11.83 0.80
C GLN A 75 -26.04 11.69 0.94
N LEU A 76 -26.48 10.76 1.80
CA LEU A 76 -27.90 10.51 2.05
C LEU A 76 -28.57 11.64 2.84
N SER A 77 -27.86 12.25 3.79
CA SER A 77 -28.37 13.42 4.53
C SER A 77 -28.63 14.61 3.62
N ILE A 78 -27.75 14.85 2.65
CA ILE A 78 -27.93 15.90 1.63
C ILE A 78 -29.11 15.55 0.72
N ALA A 79 -29.20 14.31 0.25
CA ALA A 79 -30.30 13.85 -0.60
C ALA A 79 -31.67 13.91 0.08
N GLY A 80 -31.73 13.78 1.42
CA GLY A 80 -32.97 13.94 2.18
C GLY A 80 -33.44 15.40 2.32
N ARG A 81 -32.57 16.39 2.06
CA ARG A 81 -32.84 17.83 2.22
C ARG A 81 -32.85 18.60 0.91
N ALA A 82 -32.35 18.01 -0.17
CA ALA A 82 -32.21 18.62 -1.49
C ALA A 82 -32.52 17.60 -2.59
N PRO A 83 -33.01 18.04 -3.78
CA PRO A 83 -33.41 17.12 -4.85
C PRO A 83 -32.23 16.31 -5.43
N LYS A 84 -30.99 16.75 -5.20
CA LYS A 84 -29.77 16.11 -5.69
C LYS A 84 -28.67 16.15 -4.63
N THR A 85 -27.72 15.24 -4.74
CA THR A 85 -26.53 15.12 -3.88
C THR A 85 -25.30 14.88 -4.76
N PHE A 86 -24.11 14.88 -4.16
CA PHE A 86 -22.87 14.60 -4.87
C PHE A 86 -22.76 13.14 -5.31
N HIS A 87 -21.96 12.90 -6.36
CA HIS A 87 -21.59 11.57 -6.81
C HIS A 87 -20.40 11.05 -6.00
N LEU A 88 -20.46 9.81 -5.55
CA LEU A 88 -19.41 9.17 -4.76
C LEU A 88 -18.67 8.15 -5.63
N ARG A 89 -17.35 8.30 -5.75
CA ARG A 89 -16.46 7.28 -6.33
C ARG A 89 -15.71 6.60 -5.19
N VAL A 90 -15.90 5.30 -5.05
CA VAL A 90 -15.13 4.45 -4.13
C VAL A 90 -14.17 3.65 -4.98
N ALA A 91 -12.87 3.76 -4.68
CA ALA A 91 -11.85 3.04 -5.43
C ALA A 91 -10.97 2.19 -4.53
N THR A 92 -10.76 0.94 -4.94
CA THR A 92 -9.90 -0.03 -4.26
C THR A 92 -8.64 -0.29 -5.09
N LEU A 93 -7.47 -0.18 -4.47
CA LEU A 93 -6.22 -0.66 -5.07
C LEU A 93 -6.07 -2.14 -4.75
N ARG A 94 -6.09 -3.00 -5.77
CA ARG A 94 -5.76 -4.41 -5.60
C ARG A 94 -4.25 -4.60 -5.73
N HIS A 95 -3.61 -4.97 -4.62
CA HIS A 95 -2.19 -5.31 -4.57
C HIS A 95 -1.99 -6.81 -4.32
N ALA A 96 -0.78 -7.31 -4.59
CA ALA A 96 -0.42 -8.73 -4.44
C ALA A 96 -0.81 -9.32 -3.08
N GLY A 97 -0.56 -8.61 -1.97
CA GLY A 97 -0.88 -9.10 -0.62
C GLY A 97 -2.35 -9.00 -0.19
N MET A 98 -3.29 -8.67 -1.07
CA MET A 98 -4.71 -8.53 -0.72
C MET A 98 -5.40 -9.90 -0.80
N THR A 99 -5.88 -10.40 0.34
CA THR A 99 -6.51 -11.72 0.42
C THR A 99 -7.96 -11.69 -0.08
N GLN A 100 -8.52 -12.87 -0.33
CA GLN A 100 -9.95 -12.99 -0.63
C GLN A 100 -10.82 -12.55 0.56
N ALA A 101 -10.39 -12.80 1.79
CA ALA A 101 -11.11 -12.35 2.99
C ALA A 101 -11.21 -10.81 3.05
N THR A 102 -10.15 -10.08 2.69
CA THR A 102 -10.19 -8.62 2.57
C THR A 102 -11.18 -8.17 1.49
N LEU A 103 -11.17 -8.82 0.31
CA LEU A 103 -12.09 -8.49 -0.80
C LEU A 103 -13.55 -8.78 -0.44
N ASP A 104 -13.81 -9.88 0.26
CA ASP A 104 -15.14 -10.25 0.73
C ASP A 104 -15.63 -9.25 1.80
N GLY A 105 -14.77 -8.86 2.73
CA GLY A 105 -15.07 -7.84 3.74
C GLY A 105 -15.38 -6.46 3.12
N LEU A 106 -14.65 -6.06 2.08
CA LEU A 106 -14.99 -4.86 1.30
C LEU A 106 -16.39 -4.96 0.68
N ASN A 107 -16.72 -6.11 0.09
CA ASN A 107 -18.02 -6.35 -0.52
C ASN A 107 -19.17 -6.37 0.51
N GLU A 108 -18.95 -6.98 1.68
CA GLU A 108 -19.88 -6.95 2.82
C GLU A 108 -20.17 -5.50 3.23
N GLY A 109 -19.12 -4.67 3.39
CA GLY A 109 -19.25 -3.25 3.71
C GLY A 109 -19.99 -2.45 2.63
N TYR A 110 -19.70 -2.69 1.34
CA TYR A 110 -20.38 -2.00 0.22
C TYR A 110 -21.86 -2.38 0.12
N SER A 111 -22.18 -3.62 0.44
CA SER A 111 -23.55 -4.11 0.53
C SER A 111 -24.29 -3.48 1.71
N ALA A 112 -23.67 -3.39 2.89
CA ALA A 112 -24.24 -2.75 4.08
C ALA A 112 -24.55 -1.27 3.85
N LEU A 113 -23.72 -0.58 3.07
CA LEU A 113 -23.89 0.83 2.68
C LEU A 113 -24.81 1.04 1.46
N PHE A 114 -25.32 -0.05 0.88
CA PHE A 114 -26.21 -0.07 -0.27
C PHE A 114 -25.62 0.70 -1.47
N PHE A 115 -24.37 0.36 -1.83
CA PHE A 115 -23.65 1.03 -2.92
C PHE A 115 -23.88 0.42 -4.29
N HIS A 116 -24.05 -0.90 -4.39
CA HIS A 116 -24.18 -1.58 -5.67
C HIS A 116 -25.38 -1.11 -6.49
N ASP A 117 -26.47 -0.73 -5.81
CA ASP A 117 -27.74 -0.34 -6.43
C ASP A 117 -28.00 1.18 -6.41
N ASP A 118 -27.01 1.99 -6.03
CA ASP A 118 -27.14 3.45 -6.05
C ASP A 118 -26.44 4.06 -7.27
N PRO A 119 -27.18 4.62 -8.25
CA PRO A 119 -26.58 5.15 -9.48
C PRO A 119 -25.69 6.39 -9.24
N ARG A 120 -25.72 6.97 -8.04
CA ARG A 120 -24.85 8.09 -7.63
C ARG A 120 -23.51 7.60 -7.10
N VAL A 121 -23.31 6.28 -7.00
CA VAL A 121 -22.10 5.65 -6.49
C VAL A 121 -21.40 4.86 -7.59
N GLU A 122 -20.11 5.10 -7.77
CA GLU A 122 -19.24 4.38 -8.70
C GLU A 122 -18.23 3.56 -7.89
N LEU A 123 -18.30 2.22 -8.00
CA LEU A 123 -17.39 1.30 -7.33
C LEU A 123 -16.31 0.82 -8.32
N LEU A 124 -15.06 1.17 -8.05
CA LEU A 124 -13.92 0.87 -8.91
C LEU A 124 -12.89 0.03 -8.19
N MET A 125 -12.21 -0.79 -8.96
CA MET A 125 -11.01 -1.52 -8.56
C MET A 125 -9.92 -1.23 -9.57
N VAL A 126 -8.72 -0.96 -9.06
CA VAL A 126 -7.53 -0.76 -9.88
C VAL A 126 -6.59 -1.93 -9.67
N GLU A 127 -6.24 -2.58 -10.77
CA GLU A 127 -5.31 -3.71 -10.79
C GLU A 127 -4.44 -3.58 -12.04
N ASN A 128 -3.12 -3.73 -11.87
CA ASN A 128 -2.16 -3.65 -12.97
C ASN A 128 -2.40 -2.44 -13.90
N GLN A 129 -2.51 -1.23 -13.35
CA GLN A 129 -2.74 0.00 -14.11
C GLN A 129 -4.11 0.10 -14.81
N GLU A 130 -4.96 -0.92 -14.74
CA GLU A 130 -6.29 -0.90 -15.31
C GLU A 130 -7.33 -0.47 -14.27
N VAL A 131 -8.26 0.40 -14.67
CA VAL A 131 -9.42 0.77 -13.85
C VAL A 131 -10.61 -0.05 -14.33
N GLN A 132 -11.19 -0.83 -13.43
CA GLN A 132 -12.29 -1.74 -13.73
C GLN A 132 -13.42 -1.56 -12.69
N PRO A 133 -14.66 -1.97 -13.00
CA PRO A 133 -15.70 -2.09 -11.98
C PRO A 133 -15.25 -3.03 -10.85
N PHE A 134 -15.58 -2.67 -9.61
CA PHE A 134 -15.29 -3.50 -8.44
C PHE A 134 -15.98 -4.85 -8.56
N HIS A 135 -15.22 -5.93 -8.32
CA HIS A 135 -15.71 -7.30 -8.34
C HIS A 135 -14.84 -8.18 -7.44
N HIS A 136 -15.30 -8.45 -6.22
CA HIS A 136 -14.52 -9.14 -5.19
C HIS A 136 -14.10 -10.57 -5.57
N GLN A 137 -14.86 -11.25 -6.44
CA GLN A 137 -14.56 -12.62 -6.87
C GLN A 137 -13.67 -12.68 -8.12
N ARG A 138 -13.26 -11.53 -8.67
CA ARG A 138 -12.43 -11.53 -9.88
C ARG A 138 -11.06 -12.10 -9.50
N PRO A 139 -10.53 -13.13 -10.18
CA PRO A 139 -9.18 -13.61 -9.92
C PRO A 139 -8.13 -12.52 -10.15
N ALA A 140 -6.98 -12.62 -9.48
CA ALA A 140 -5.88 -11.68 -9.73
C ALA A 140 -5.34 -11.83 -11.16
N SER A 141 -5.14 -10.70 -11.82
CA SER A 141 -4.54 -10.60 -13.15
C SER A 141 -3.18 -11.30 -13.18
N SER A 142 -2.94 -12.16 -14.17
CA SER A 142 -1.62 -12.77 -14.38
C SER A 142 -0.55 -11.71 -14.59
N ALA A 143 -0.82 -10.72 -15.45
CA ALA A 143 0.07 -9.60 -15.69
C ALA A 143 0.31 -8.76 -14.42
N GLY A 144 -0.72 -8.55 -13.60
CA GLY A 144 -0.58 -7.86 -12.31
C GLY A 144 0.34 -8.60 -11.34
N ARG A 145 0.20 -9.94 -11.26
CA ARG A 145 1.06 -10.78 -10.43
C ARG A 145 2.52 -10.75 -10.90
N GLU A 146 2.76 -10.90 -12.20
CA GLU A 146 4.10 -10.81 -12.79
C GLU A 146 4.75 -9.45 -12.53
N VAL A 147 4.02 -8.36 -12.71
CA VAL A 147 4.53 -6.99 -12.44
C VAL A 147 4.85 -6.81 -10.96
N SER A 148 3.99 -7.26 -10.04
CA SER A 148 4.23 -7.14 -8.60
C SER A 148 5.41 -8.00 -8.13
N GLN A 149 5.50 -9.24 -8.60
CA GLN A 149 6.65 -10.12 -8.35
C GLN A 149 7.95 -9.44 -8.80
N ARG A 150 7.97 -8.94 -10.03
CA ARG A 150 9.12 -8.23 -10.60
C ARG A 150 9.46 -6.97 -9.83
N ASN A 151 8.47 -6.16 -9.44
CA ASN A 151 8.68 -4.97 -8.62
C ASN A 151 9.32 -5.33 -7.27
N MET A 152 8.79 -6.36 -6.58
CA MET A 152 9.32 -6.79 -5.29
C MET A 152 10.78 -7.23 -5.40
N LEU A 153 11.13 -8.05 -6.40
CA LEU A 153 12.50 -8.50 -6.65
C LEU A 153 13.44 -7.32 -6.96
N MET A 154 13.04 -6.43 -7.86
CA MET A 154 13.85 -5.26 -8.23
C MET A 154 14.06 -4.32 -7.04
N ILE A 155 13.00 -4.00 -6.31
CA ILE A 155 13.07 -3.13 -5.12
C ILE A 155 13.93 -3.80 -4.06
N GLY A 156 13.73 -5.09 -3.78
CA GLY A 156 14.48 -5.80 -2.76
C GLY A 156 15.97 -5.84 -3.03
N HIS A 157 16.38 -6.01 -4.28
CA HIS A 157 17.79 -5.86 -4.67
C HIS A 157 18.31 -4.44 -4.46
N LEU A 158 17.56 -3.42 -4.89
CA LEU A 158 17.98 -2.02 -4.76
C LEU A 158 18.00 -1.52 -3.31
N THR A 159 17.21 -2.11 -2.43
CA THR A 159 17.21 -1.82 -0.99
C THR A 159 18.21 -2.67 -0.21
N SER A 160 19.06 -3.45 -0.90
CA SER A 160 20.04 -4.35 -0.27
C SER A 160 19.39 -5.38 0.66
N GLY A 161 18.19 -5.87 0.32
CA GLY A 161 17.45 -6.84 1.12
C GLY A 161 16.78 -6.27 2.36
N ASP A 162 16.60 -4.94 2.46
CA ASP A 162 15.85 -4.34 3.57
C ASP A 162 14.38 -4.76 3.51
N VAL A 163 14.01 -5.68 4.41
CA VAL A 163 12.69 -6.35 4.48
C VAL A 163 11.54 -5.35 4.43
N ARG A 164 11.61 -4.29 5.24
CA ARG A 164 10.55 -3.28 5.32
C ARG A 164 10.46 -2.50 4.01
N ALA A 165 11.59 -2.05 3.47
CA ALA A 165 11.62 -1.29 2.23
C ALA A 165 11.13 -2.11 1.03
N THR A 166 11.50 -3.39 0.96
CA THR A 166 11.03 -4.35 -0.06
C THR A 166 9.51 -4.44 -0.08
N LEU A 167 8.89 -4.59 1.10
CA LEU A 167 7.44 -4.75 1.21
C LEU A 167 6.67 -3.43 1.05
N CYS A 168 7.20 -2.31 1.54
CA CYS A 168 6.48 -1.03 1.50
C CYS A 168 6.62 -0.28 0.18
N ASN A 169 7.79 -0.31 -0.45
CA ASN A 169 8.09 0.63 -1.52
C ASN A 169 7.27 0.33 -2.78
N ASP A 170 7.06 -0.94 -3.13
CA ASP A 170 6.24 -1.32 -4.30
C ASP A 170 4.82 -0.78 -4.15
N THR A 171 4.20 -1.10 -3.02
CA THR A 171 2.83 -0.70 -2.74
C THR A 171 2.66 0.81 -2.63
N TYR A 172 3.69 1.53 -2.15
CA TYR A 172 3.68 2.99 -2.13
C TYR A 172 3.85 3.62 -3.53
N LEU A 173 4.62 3.02 -4.42
CA LEU A 173 4.67 3.43 -5.82
C LEU A 173 3.32 3.16 -6.51
N ALA A 174 2.76 1.96 -6.31
CA ALA A 174 1.45 1.58 -6.84
C ALA A 174 0.33 2.50 -6.34
N LEU A 175 0.39 2.97 -5.09
CA LEU A 175 -0.55 3.94 -4.54
C LEU A 175 -0.51 5.29 -5.29
N GLY A 176 0.67 5.67 -5.80
CA GLY A 176 0.84 6.89 -6.59
C GLY A 176 0.09 6.84 -7.91
N ASP A 177 0.30 5.75 -8.65
CA ASP A 177 -0.37 5.48 -9.91
C ASP A 177 -1.88 5.27 -9.71
N PHE A 178 -2.26 4.61 -8.61
CA PHE A 178 -3.64 4.43 -8.23
C PHE A 178 -4.38 5.77 -8.15
N TYR A 179 -3.91 6.71 -7.33
CA TYR A 179 -4.58 8.00 -7.13
C TYR A 179 -4.68 8.80 -8.43
N GLN A 180 -3.66 8.76 -9.29
CA GLN A 180 -3.70 9.42 -10.59
C GLN A 180 -4.79 8.81 -11.49
N ARG A 181 -4.88 7.49 -11.58
CA ARG A 181 -5.87 6.81 -12.42
C ARG A 181 -7.29 7.08 -11.94
N VAL A 182 -7.55 6.90 -10.65
CA VAL A 182 -8.93 7.03 -10.12
C VAL A 182 -9.41 8.47 -10.05
N SER A 183 -8.51 9.45 -9.98
CA SER A 183 -8.87 10.88 -9.98
C SER A 183 -9.13 11.44 -11.38
N THR A 184 -8.61 10.80 -12.43
CA THR A 184 -8.76 11.25 -13.83
C THR A 184 -9.72 10.37 -14.64
N TRP A 185 -10.04 9.18 -14.14
CA TRP A 185 -10.96 8.25 -14.78
C TRP A 185 -12.34 8.84 -15.09
N ASN A 186 -12.85 8.62 -16.30
CA ASN A 186 -14.21 8.95 -16.73
C ASN A 186 -14.69 10.35 -16.30
N GLY A 187 -14.01 11.39 -16.81
CA GLY A 187 -14.26 12.80 -16.49
C GLY A 187 -13.65 13.28 -15.17
N GLY A 188 -12.95 12.40 -14.44
CA GLY A 188 -12.26 12.70 -13.19
C GLY A 188 -13.19 12.97 -12.01
N VAL A 189 -12.61 13.48 -10.92
CA VAL A 189 -13.30 13.84 -9.67
C VAL A 189 -12.95 15.27 -9.23
N HIS A 190 -13.82 15.88 -8.43
CA HIS A 190 -13.65 17.24 -7.94
C HIS A 190 -12.91 17.29 -6.59
N ALA A 191 -13.11 16.28 -5.74
CA ALA A 191 -12.43 16.16 -4.45
C ALA A 191 -11.98 14.74 -4.14
N VAL A 192 -10.95 14.64 -3.31
CA VAL A 192 -10.57 13.43 -2.58
C VAL A 192 -10.84 13.64 -1.10
N VAL A 193 -11.54 12.69 -0.48
CA VAL A 193 -11.74 12.65 0.96
C VAL A 193 -10.83 11.58 1.56
N SER A 194 -10.18 11.91 2.68
CA SER A 194 -9.27 10.98 3.38
C SER A 194 -9.37 11.15 4.89
N GLY A 195 -9.46 10.02 5.60
CA GLY A 195 -9.34 9.95 7.06
C GLY A 195 -7.91 9.82 7.56
N ASP A 196 -6.92 9.76 6.66
CA ASP A 196 -5.52 9.68 7.07
C ASP A 196 -5.09 10.93 7.83
N SER A 197 -4.34 10.74 8.92
CA SER A 197 -3.79 11.87 9.67
C SER A 197 -2.85 12.73 8.81
N PRO A 198 -2.75 14.04 9.07
CA PRO A 198 -1.81 14.92 8.36
C PRO A 198 -0.36 14.42 8.45
N ARG A 199 -0.01 13.75 9.55
CA ARG A 199 1.29 13.10 9.75
C ARG A 199 1.51 11.96 8.75
N LYS A 200 0.55 11.04 8.59
CA LYS A 200 0.64 9.90 7.67
C LYS A 200 0.74 10.39 6.22
N GLN A 201 -0.08 11.36 5.84
CA GLN A 201 -0.03 11.97 4.51
C GLN A 201 1.34 12.63 4.25
N SER A 202 1.85 13.40 5.21
CA SER A 202 3.17 14.03 5.12
C SER A 202 4.30 13.01 5.00
N GLN A 203 4.21 11.88 5.69
CA GLN A 203 5.19 10.79 5.61
C GLN A 203 5.22 10.14 4.22
N TYR A 204 4.06 9.81 3.66
CA TYR A 204 3.96 9.27 2.30
C TYR A 204 4.55 10.23 1.27
N LEU A 205 4.20 11.51 1.34
CA LEU A 205 4.68 12.51 0.39
C LEU A 205 6.17 12.80 0.56
N ALA A 206 6.68 12.82 1.79
CA ALA A 206 8.11 12.93 2.06
C ALA A 206 8.87 11.71 1.53
N TRP A 207 8.31 10.51 1.64
CA TRP A 207 8.88 9.30 1.05
C TRP A 207 8.90 9.39 -0.48
N LEU A 208 7.77 9.72 -1.13
CA LEU A 208 7.67 9.79 -2.59
C LEU A 208 8.61 10.84 -3.17
N LYS A 209 8.68 12.03 -2.54
CA LYS A 209 9.63 13.07 -2.91
C LYS A 209 11.09 12.59 -2.80
N ARG A 210 11.43 11.86 -1.73
CA ARG A 210 12.79 11.33 -1.55
C ARG A 210 13.12 10.24 -2.56
N ALA A 211 12.17 9.35 -2.86
CA ALA A 211 12.32 8.33 -3.89
C ALA A 211 12.54 8.96 -5.27
N ALA A 212 11.71 9.93 -5.64
CA ALA A 212 11.84 10.67 -6.90
C ALA A 212 13.18 11.42 -7.02
N LEU A 213 13.63 12.08 -5.95
CA LEU A 213 14.95 12.72 -5.93
C LEU A 213 16.09 11.70 -6.07
N GLY A 214 15.98 10.54 -5.41
CA GLY A 214 16.95 9.44 -5.55
C GLY A 214 17.00 8.89 -6.98
N ALA A 215 15.86 8.89 -7.67
CA ALA A 215 15.71 8.54 -9.08
C ALA A 215 16.16 9.64 -10.07
N GLY A 216 16.69 10.77 -9.57
CA GLY A 216 17.16 11.88 -10.41
C GLY A 216 16.05 12.78 -10.96
N VAL A 217 14.82 12.68 -10.46
CA VAL A 217 13.70 13.54 -10.86
C VAL A 217 13.89 14.95 -10.29
N THR A 218 13.75 15.96 -11.14
CA THR A 218 13.82 17.37 -10.70
C THR A 218 12.60 17.75 -9.87
N VAL A 219 12.81 17.92 -8.56
CA VAL A 219 11.79 18.45 -7.65
C VAL A 219 12.07 19.94 -7.40
N PRO A 220 11.13 20.86 -7.71
CA PRO A 220 11.25 22.27 -7.42
C PRO A 220 11.61 22.49 -5.94
N PRO A 221 12.47 23.48 -5.65
CA PRO A 221 12.97 23.73 -4.30
C PRO A 221 11.87 24.24 -3.35
N ARG A 222 10.74 24.74 -3.87
CA ARG A 222 9.67 25.33 -3.08
C ARG A 222 8.80 24.24 -2.43
N ARG A 223 8.55 24.34 -1.11
CA ARG A 223 7.54 23.51 -0.45
C ARG A 223 6.21 23.72 -1.18
N PRO A 224 5.53 22.67 -1.66
CA PRO A 224 4.17 22.82 -2.14
C PRO A 224 3.33 23.34 -0.97
N ALA A 225 2.65 24.46 -1.19
CA ALA A 225 1.85 25.13 -0.16
C ALA A 225 0.58 24.35 0.21
N SER A 226 0.22 23.29 -0.54
CA SER A 226 -0.95 22.45 -0.29
C SER A 226 -0.76 21.02 -0.78
N LEU A 227 -1.47 20.06 -0.16
CA LEU A 227 -1.54 18.65 -0.58
C LEU A 227 -2.02 18.51 -2.04
N ASN A 228 -2.85 19.44 -2.52
CA ASN A 228 -3.36 19.45 -3.89
C ASN A 228 -2.22 19.53 -4.94
N ILE A 229 -1.18 20.32 -4.67
CA ILE A 229 -0.01 20.45 -5.57
C ILE A 229 0.81 19.16 -5.58
N LEU A 230 0.83 18.43 -4.45
CA LEU A 230 1.54 17.16 -4.34
C LEU A 230 0.82 16.04 -5.11
N PHE A 231 -0.51 15.97 -5.02
CA PHE A 231 -1.30 15.02 -5.84
C PHE A 231 -1.14 15.30 -7.34
N ALA A 232 -1.11 16.57 -7.75
CA ALA A 232 -0.93 16.93 -9.16
C ALA A 232 0.41 16.47 -9.77
N ARG A 233 1.43 16.19 -8.93
CA ARG A 233 2.77 15.76 -9.38
C ARG A 233 3.10 14.31 -9.08
N MET A 234 2.13 13.58 -8.52
CA MET A 234 2.30 12.18 -8.14
C MET A 234 2.68 11.30 -9.33
N GLN A 235 2.09 11.55 -10.50
CA GLN A 235 2.40 10.85 -11.75
C GLN A 235 3.85 11.07 -12.19
N GLU A 236 4.29 12.33 -12.28
CA GLU A 236 5.66 12.66 -12.70
C GLU A 236 6.70 11.95 -11.81
N TRP A 237 6.42 11.91 -10.50
CA TRP A 237 7.29 11.29 -9.52
C TRP A 237 7.25 9.77 -9.57
N SER A 238 6.08 9.15 -9.72
CA SER A 238 5.96 7.69 -9.84
C SER A 238 6.62 7.19 -11.12
N THR A 239 6.36 7.83 -12.27
CA THR A 239 7.00 7.53 -13.55
C THR A 239 8.52 7.63 -13.45
N GLY A 240 9.04 8.66 -12.78
CA GLY A 240 10.48 8.79 -12.54
C GLY A 240 11.05 7.66 -11.68
N CYS A 241 10.34 7.24 -10.63
CA CYS A 241 10.75 6.09 -9.81
C CYS A 241 10.75 4.78 -10.61
N TYR A 242 9.73 4.52 -11.44
CA TYR A 242 9.70 3.32 -12.27
C TYR A 242 10.77 3.33 -13.37
N ARG A 243 11.09 4.50 -13.94
CA ARG A 243 12.19 4.65 -14.89
C ARG A 243 13.54 4.36 -14.24
N ASP A 244 13.75 4.78 -12.99
CA ASP A 244 14.97 4.41 -12.24
C ASP A 244 15.01 2.91 -11.93
N LEU A 245 13.87 2.34 -11.53
CA LEU A 245 13.72 0.92 -11.19
C LEU A 245 14.03 0.01 -12.38
N TYR A 246 13.49 0.31 -13.56
CA TYR A 246 13.55 -0.56 -14.74
C TYR A 246 14.58 -0.13 -15.81
N GLY A 247 15.07 1.10 -15.78
CA GLY A 247 16.02 1.61 -16.77
C GLY A 247 15.43 1.56 -18.18
N GLU A 248 16.20 1.02 -19.13
CA GLU A 248 15.80 0.86 -20.53
C GLU A 248 14.62 -0.11 -20.72
N GLN A 249 14.32 -0.94 -19.73
CA GLN A 249 13.19 -1.87 -19.75
C GLN A 249 11.88 -1.22 -19.29
N PHE A 250 11.91 0.07 -18.92
CA PHE A 250 10.70 0.79 -18.56
C PHE A 250 9.90 1.16 -19.81
N VAL A 251 8.71 0.58 -19.93
CA VAL A 251 7.73 1.00 -20.94
C VAL A 251 6.73 1.90 -20.25
N GLU A 252 6.70 3.17 -20.65
CA GLU A 252 5.70 4.11 -20.16
C GLU A 252 4.34 3.72 -20.73
N VAL A 253 3.42 3.35 -19.84
CA VAL A 253 2.05 3.03 -20.22
C VAL A 253 1.29 4.34 -20.40
N ASP A 254 0.67 4.51 -21.56
CA ASP A 254 -0.24 5.62 -21.79
C ASP A 254 -1.32 5.64 -20.72
N SER A 255 -1.26 6.65 -19.86
CA SER A 255 -2.31 6.88 -18.88
C SER A 255 -3.51 7.48 -19.61
N PRO A 256 -4.70 6.86 -19.57
CA PRO A 256 -5.92 7.39 -20.20
C PRO A 256 -6.47 8.68 -19.53
N GLY A 257 -5.65 9.42 -18.78
CA GLY A 257 -6.05 10.39 -17.77
C GLY A 257 -5.66 11.85 -18.02
N ARG A 258 -5.41 12.30 -19.26
CA ARG A 258 -5.16 13.74 -19.54
C ARG A 258 -6.39 14.65 -19.35
N GLY A 259 -7.53 14.12 -18.89
CA GLY A 259 -8.83 14.80 -18.81
C GLY A 259 -9.39 15.10 -17.41
N GLY A 260 -8.58 15.04 -16.35
CA GLY A 260 -9.05 15.33 -14.98
C GLY A 260 -9.36 16.82 -14.71
N HIS A 261 -10.09 17.10 -13.63
CA HIS A 261 -10.34 18.48 -13.19
C HIS A 261 -9.02 19.20 -12.83
N ARG A 262 -8.85 20.44 -13.33
CA ARG A 262 -7.63 21.25 -13.09
C ARG A 262 -7.32 21.51 -11.61
N HIS A 263 -8.35 21.47 -10.75
CA HIS A 263 -8.22 21.68 -9.31
C HIS A 263 -8.90 20.53 -8.56
N LEU A 264 -8.09 19.57 -8.11
CA LEU A 264 -8.53 18.50 -7.22
C LEU A 264 -8.50 19.01 -5.78
N ALA A 265 -9.65 19.13 -5.13
CA ALA A 265 -9.73 19.51 -3.72
C ALA A 265 -9.39 18.32 -2.82
N HIS A 266 -8.75 18.57 -1.68
CA HIS A 266 -8.53 17.59 -0.63
C HIS A 266 -9.36 17.95 0.59
N ILE A 267 -10.16 16.99 1.07
CA ILE A 267 -11.02 17.12 2.24
C ILE A 267 -10.53 16.10 3.29
N GLY A 268 -9.74 16.58 4.26
CA GLY A 268 -9.36 15.76 5.41
C GLY A 268 -10.52 15.58 6.38
N VAL A 269 -10.64 14.39 6.98
CA VAL A 269 -11.59 14.12 8.08
C VAL A 269 -10.92 13.61 9.35
N ALA A 270 -9.58 13.49 9.37
CA ALA A 270 -8.85 12.99 10.54
C ALA A 270 -9.17 13.79 11.81
N ASP A 271 -9.21 15.11 11.70
CA ASP A 271 -9.52 16.01 12.81
C ASP A 271 -10.99 15.91 13.29
N LEU A 272 -11.88 15.40 12.44
CA LEU A 272 -13.28 15.13 12.81
C LEU A 272 -13.43 13.83 13.60
N LEU A 273 -12.38 12.99 13.60
CA LEU A 273 -12.37 11.65 14.17
C LEU A 273 -11.43 11.53 15.38
N ASP A 274 -10.79 12.62 15.83
CA ASP A 274 -9.78 12.60 16.90
C ASP A 274 -10.33 12.07 18.25
N GLU A 275 -11.62 12.28 18.53
CA GLU A 275 -12.30 11.82 19.75
C GLU A 275 -13.00 10.45 19.59
N VAL A 276 -12.93 9.84 18.40
CA VAL A 276 -13.61 8.58 18.09
C VAL A 276 -12.62 7.43 18.21
N ASP A 277 -12.88 6.51 19.13
CA ASP A 277 -12.18 5.22 19.15
C ASP A 277 -12.73 4.33 18.03
N ILE A 278 -12.19 4.52 16.82
CA ILE A 278 -12.66 3.85 15.59
C ILE A 278 -12.63 2.32 15.74
N ALA A 279 -11.61 1.77 16.40
CA ALA A 279 -11.39 0.34 16.51
C ALA A 279 -12.49 -0.37 17.33
N SER A 280 -13.13 0.35 18.27
CA SER A 280 -14.23 -0.18 19.11
C SER A 280 -15.60 0.38 18.71
N ALA A 281 -15.67 1.23 17.68
CA ALA A 281 -16.91 1.92 17.33
C ALA A 281 -17.99 0.94 16.81
N PRO A 282 -19.25 1.00 17.32
CA PRO A 282 -20.35 0.16 16.85
C PRO A 282 -20.62 0.29 15.35
N LEU A 283 -20.36 1.46 14.76
CA LEU A 283 -20.46 1.64 13.31
C LEU A 283 -19.55 0.68 12.54
N LEU A 284 -18.33 0.46 13.01
CA LEU A 284 -17.35 -0.38 12.33
C LEU A 284 -17.64 -1.87 12.59
N ILE A 285 -17.88 -2.23 13.86
CA ILE A 285 -18.02 -3.63 14.28
C ILE A 285 -19.41 -4.18 13.94
N GLU A 286 -20.48 -3.43 14.24
CA GLU A 286 -21.86 -3.94 14.14
C GLU A 286 -22.49 -3.61 12.80
N PHE A 287 -22.40 -2.35 12.34
CA PHE A 287 -23.05 -1.93 11.11
C PHE A 287 -22.30 -2.39 9.86
N LEU A 288 -20.97 -2.19 9.81
CA LEU A 288 -20.15 -2.62 8.69
C LEU A 288 -19.68 -4.08 8.79
N ALA A 289 -19.87 -4.73 9.94
CA ALA A 289 -19.36 -6.08 10.21
C ALA A 289 -17.87 -6.21 9.86
N HIS A 290 -17.07 -5.17 10.13
CA HIS A 290 -15.67 -5.13 9.75
C HIS A 290 -14.88 -6.23 10.47
N LYS A 291 -14.16 -7.03 9.69
CA LYS A 291 -13.30 -8.10 10.19
C LYS A 291 -11.85 -7.78 9.82
N SER A 292 -10.98 -7.79 10.82
CA SER A 292 -9.53 -7.67 10.60
C SER A 292 -9.01 -8.96 9.99
N ASP A 293 -8.41 -8.88 8.81
CA ASP A 293 -7.64 -9.99 8.26
C ASP A 293 -6.20 -9.93 8.81
N PRO A 294 -5.74 -10.96 9.57
CA PRO A 294 -4.40 -10.98 10.15
C PRO A 294 -3.27 -11.02 9.10
N PHE A 295 -3.59 -11.39 7.85
CA PHE A 295 -2.62 -11.49 6.76
C PHE A 295 -2.64 -10.27 5.82
N ASP A 296 -3.54 -9.32 6.04
CA ASP A 296 -3.72 -8.20 5.13
C ASP A 296 -2.55 -7.20 5.17
N PHE A 297 -2.30 -6.57 4.03
CA PHE A 297 -1.27 -5.55 3.90
C PHE A 297 -1.79 -4.18 4.32
N HIS A 298 -1.15 -3.58 5.32
CA HIS A 298 -1.67 -2.35 5.94
C HIS A 298 -0.86 -1.09 5.58
N PHE A 299 -1.41 -0.26 4.70
CA PHE A 299 -0.84 1.05 4.33
C PHE A 299 -0.76 2.05 5.48
N SER A 300 -1.63 1.91 6.49
CA SER A 300 -1.67 2.78 7.67
C SER A 300 -0.49 2.60 8.61
N HIS A 301 0.26 1.50 8.46
CA HIS A 301 1.31 1.11 9.37
C HIS A 301 2.55 0.65 8.61
N PRO A 302 3.30 1.58 7.99
CA PRO A 302 4.45 1.25 7.14
C PRO A 302 5.62 0.61 7.88
N ASP A 303 5.60 0.59 9.21
CA ASP A 303 6.65 -0.09 9.97
C ASP A 303 6.47 -1.60 9.94
N TYR A 304 5.23 -2.09 9.75
CA TYR A 304 4.90 -3.51 9.77
C TYR A 304 3.83 -3.86 8.72
N PRO A 305 4.02 -3.55 7.43
CA PRO A 305 2.96 -3.67 6.42
C PRO A 305 2.35 -5.08 6.34
N ASN A 306 3.16 -6.13 6.47
CA ASN A 306 2.72 -7.53 6.46
C ASN A 306 3.54 -8.33 7.50
N PRO A 307 3.01 -8.53 8.73
CA PRO A 307 3.77 -9.16 9.82
C PRO A 307 4.22 -10.60 9.52
N LEU A 308 3.37 -11.41 8.87
CA LEU A 308 3.70 -12.80 8.52
C LEU A 308 4.91 -12.88 7.58
N LEU A 309 4.85 -12.15 6.47
CA LEU A 309 5.94 -12.16 5.48
C LEU A 309 7.21 -11.50 6.03
N MET A 310 7.07 -10.46 6.87
CA MET A 310 8.22 -9.87 7.55
C MET A 310 8.92 -10.83 8.50
N ALA A 311 8.15 -11.54 9.34
CA ALA A 311 8.67 -12.58 10.22
C ALA A 311 9.46 -13.62 9.41
N HIS A 312 8.87 -14.11 8.31
CA HIS A 312 9.52 -15.07 7.43
C HIS A 312 10.83 -14.55 6.83
N LEU A 313 10.84 -13.33 6.30
CA LEU A 313 12.04 -12.73 5.73
C LEU A 313 13.13 -12.47 6.80
N HIS A 314 12.75 -12.12 8.02
CA HIS A 314 13.69 -12.00 9.14
C HIS A 314 14.28 -13.35 9.56
N GLY A 315 13.47 -14.42 9.57
CA GLY A 315 13.95 -15.78 9.79
C GLY A 315 14.92 -16.24 8.71
N LEU A 316 14.58 -16.04 7.43
CA LEU A 316 15.49 -16.34 6.31
C LEU A 316 16.79 -15.54 6.45
N GLN A 317 16.71 -14.23 6.68
CA GLN A 317 17.87 -13.37 6.87
C GLN A 317 18.76 -13.82 8.04
N ALA A 318 18.18 -14.24 9.17
CA ALA A 318 18.93 -14.77 10.30
C ALA A 318 19.71 -16.04 9.89
N GLN A 319 19.01 -16.97 9.23
CA GLN A 319 19.57 -18.25 8.77
C GLN A 319 20.69 -18.08 7.75
N CYS A 320 20.53 -17.18 6.77
CA CYS A 320 21.46 -17.11 5.64
C CYS A 320 22.50 -15.98 5.75
N LEU A 321 22.30 -14.95 6.58
CA LEU A 321 23.21 -13.80 6.68
C LEU A 321 23.85 -13.61 8.06
N ARG A 322 23.38 -14.30 9.11
CA ARG A 322 23.79 -14.01 10.51
C ARG A 322 24.24 -15.22 11.32
N GLU A 323 24.34 -16.40 10.72
CA GLU A 323 24.67 -17.67 11.41
C GLU A 323 23.74 -17.96 12.61
N LEU A 324 22.51 -17.48 12.56
CA LEU A 324 21.46 -17.73 13.56
C LEU A 324 20.46 -18.75 13.01
N SER A 325 19.62 -19.33 13.87
CA SER A 325 18.51 -20.15 13.39
C SER A 325 17.42 -19.29 12.73
N TYR A 326 16.55 -19.94 11.96
CA TYR A 326 15.38 -19.28 11.38
C TYR A 326 14.44 -18.78 12.48
N GLU A 327 14.24 -19.61 13.50
CA GLU A 327 13.35 -19.38 14.64
C GLU A 327 13.82 -18.17 15.45
N GLU A 328 15.12 -18.04 15.73
CA GLU A 328 15.70 -16.89 16.42
C GLU A 328 15.43 -15.57 15.65
N GLY A 329 15.49 -15.62 14.32
CA GLY A 329 15.17 -14.47 13.47
C GLY A 329 13.70 -14.05 13.54
N VAL A 330 12.80 -15.03 13.53
CA VAL A 330 11.35 -14.78 13.66
C VAL A 330 11.02 -14.23 15.05
N GLU A 331 11.54 -14.86 16.11
CA GLU A 331 11.29 -14.44 17.49
C GLU A 331 11.78 -13.01 17.75
N ALA A 332 12.96 -12.65 17.23
CA ALA A 332 13.47 -11.28 17.34
C ALA A 332 12.55 -10.26 16.68
N PHE A 333 11.99 -10.59 15.51
CA PHE A 333 11.00 -9.75 14.83
C PHE A 333 9.68 -9.65 15.62
N VAL A 334 9.14 -10.79 16.06
CA VAL A 334 7.89 -10.85 16.83
C VAL A 334 8.00 -10.02 18.11
N HIS A 335 9.14 -10.11 18.80
CA HIS A 335 9.40 -9.27 19.98
C HIS A 335 9.42 -7.78 19.63
N GLN A 336 10.02 -7.39 18.49
CA GLN A 336 10.05 -5.99 18.05
C GLN A 336 8.67 -5.48 17.64
N ALA A 337 7.84 -6.33 17.04
CA ALA A 337 6.54 -5.98 16.47
C ALA A 337 5.35 -6.18 17.42
N ARG A 338 5.57 -6.70 18.64
CA ARG A 338 4.51 -7.09 19.60
C ARG A 338 3.43 -6.04 19.80
N ASP A 339 3.81 -4.80 20.12
CA ASP A 339 2.85 -3.71 20.34
C ASP A 339 2.03 -3.39 19.08
N ALA A 340 2.66 -3.46 17.91
CA ALA A 340 2.00 -3.19 16.64
C ALA A 340 1.03 -4.31 16.26
N MET A 341 1.39 -5.58 16.52
CA MET A 341 0.51 -6.73 16.30
C MET A 341 -0.67 -6.75 17.29
N GLY A 342 -0.43 -6.36 18.55
CA GLY A 342 -1.49 -6.22 19.55
C GLY A 342 -2.51 -5.14 19.19
N ARG A 343 -2.07 -3.96 18.71
CA ARG A 343 -2.98 -2.91 18.22
C ARG A 343 -3.81 -3.34 17.01
N ARG A 344 -3.33 -4.32 16.24
CA ARG A 344 -4.05 -4.90 15.11
C ARG A 344 -4.93 -6.09 15.48
N GLN A 345 -4.95 -6.46 16.76
CA GLN A 345 -5.73 -7.59 17.25
C GLN A 345 -5.41 -8.89 16.51
N ILE A 346 -4.15 -9.07 16.09
CA ILE A 346 -3.71 -10.34 15.48
C ILE A 346 -3.87 -11.44 16.54
N PRO A 347 -4.57 -12.56 16.23
CA PRO A 347 -4.75 -13.66 17.16
C PRO A 347 -3.43 -14.14 17.77
N GLN A 348 -3.38 -14.30 19.09
CA GLN A 348 -2.16 -14.72 19.79
C GLN A 348 -1.66 -16.08 19.32
N SER A 349 -2.58 -16.99 18.97
CA SER A 349 -2.22 -18.29 18.38
C SER A 349 -1.41 -18.14 17.10
N LEU A 350 -1.79 -17.21 16.21
CA LEU A 350 -1.04 -16.95 14.98
C LEU A 350 0.34 -16.35 15.27
N ILE A 351 0.46 -15.51 16.30
CA ILE A 351 1.75 -14.94 16.72
C ILE A 351 2.68 -16.04 17.24
N ASP A 352 2.17 -16.91 18.10
CA ASP A 352 2.92 -18.01 18.71
C ASP A 352 3.33 -19.05 17.65
N GLU A 353 2.49 -19.28 16.65
CA GLU A 353 2.75 -20.21 15.55
C GLU A 353 3.79 -19.69 14.53
N MET A 354 4.11 -18.39 14.47
CA MET A 354 5.00 -17.83 13.43
C MET A 354 6.41 -18.46 13.42
N SER A 355 6.95 -18.79 14.60
CA SER A 355 8.28 -19.42 14.75
C SER A 355 8.25 -20.93 14.57
N SER A 356 7.06 -21.53 14.48
CA SER A 356 6.91 -22.98 14.34
C SER A 356 7.20 -23.46 12.91
N HIS A 357 7.35 -24.78 12.75
CA HIS A 357 7.44 -25.40 11.43
C HIS A 357 6.21 -25.07 10.56
N ASP A 358 5.01 -25.18 11.14
CA ASP A 358 3.76 -24.88 10.45
C ASP A 358 3.66 -23.41 10.05
N GLY A 359 4.13 -22.50 10.92
CA GLY A 359 4.23 -21.06 10.61
C GLY A 359 5.18 -20.75 9.45
N ARG A 360 6.30 -21.48 9.35
CA ARG A 360 7.21 -21.39 8.20
C ARG A 360 6.55 -21.91 6.92
N VAL A 361 5.84 -23.04 6.98
CA VAL A 361 5.09 -23.59 5.84
C VAL A 361 4.00 -22.63 5.38
N LEU A 362 3.24 -22.06 6.31
CA LEU A 362 2.22 -21.05 6.05
C LEU A 362 2.82 -19.82 5.36
N SER A 363 3.91 -19.29 5.91
CA SER A 363 4.57 -18.10 5.35
C SER A 363 5.15 -18.34 3.96
N THR A 364 5.73 -19.51 3.73
CA THR A 364 6.27 -19.92 2.42
C THR A 364 5.15 -20.06 1.40
N THR A 365 4.03 -20.65 1.81
CA THR A 365 2.83 -20.80 0.96
C THR A 365 2.26 -19.44 0.61
N TYR A 366 2.13 -18.55 1.60
CA TYR A 366 1.66 -17.18 1.43
C TYR A 366 2.55 -16.39 0.45
N ALA A 367 3.88 -16.48 0.58
CA ALA A 367 4.81 -15.83 -0.35
C ALA A 367 4.64 -16.33 -1.79
N ARG A 368 4.46 -17.64 -1.98
CA ARG A 368 4.26 -18.24 -3.31
C ARG A 368 2.92 -17.85 -3.91
N GLU A 369 1.84 -17.89 -3.12
CA GLU A 369 0.48 -17.64 -3.61
C GLU A 369 0.26 -16.18 -4.00
N PHE A 370 0.66 -15.25 -3.13
CA PHE A 370 0.37 -13.82 -3.29
C PHE A 370 1.46 -13.07 -4.05
N PHE A 371 2.73 -13.46 -3.90
CA PHE A 371 3.86 -12.78 -4.52
C PHE A 371 4.53 -13.59 -5.64
N GLY A 372 4.15 -14.85 -5.84
CA GLY A 372 4.78 -15.71 -6.84
C GLY A 372 6.23 -16.08 -6.53
N LEU A 373 6.68 -15.88 -5.29
CA LEU A 373 8.09 -16.03 -4.92
C LEU A 373 8.32 -17.31 -4.13
N ASP A 374 9.35 -18.06 -4.52
CA ASP A 374 9.86 -19.17 -3.72
C ASP A 374 10.96 -18.72 -2.73
N GLN A 375 11.30 -19.62 -1.80
CA GLN A 375 12.30 -19.34 -0.76
C GLN A 375 13.70 -19.05 -1.35
N GLY A 376 14.06 -19.65 -2.48
CA GLY A 376 15.34 -19.44 -3.15
C GLY A 376 15.45 -18.01 -3.68
N GLN A 377 14.40 -17.53 -4.35
CA GLN A 377 14.29 -16.17 -4.85
C GLN A 377 14.25 -15.15 -3.71
N LEU A 378 13.50 -15.41 -2.64
CA LEU A 378 13.52 -14.56 -1.43
C LEU A 378 14.91 -14.49 -0.80
N THR A 379 15.61 -15.63 -0.72
CA THR A 379 17.00 -15.66 -0.22
C THR A 379 17.93 -14.87 -1.14
N CYS A 380 17.84 -15.06 -2.46
CA CYS A 380 18.60 -14.29 -3.44
C CYS A 380 18.37 -12.77 -3.28
N LEU A 381 17.12 -12.35 -3.14
CA LEU A 381 16.73 -10.97 -2.87
C LEU A 381 17.41 -10.45 -1.60
N LEU A 382 17.37 -11.19 -0.49
CA LEU A 382 17.95 -10.77 0.80
C LEU A 382 19.47 -10.56 0.74
N PHE A 383 20.20 -11.40 0.00
CA PHE A 383 21.64 -11.17 -0.24
C PHE A 383 21.89 -9.93 -1.10
N SER A 384 20.97 -9.68 -2.03
CA SER A 384 21.13 -8.70 -3.10
C SER A 384 22.47 -8.86 -3.86
N PRO A 385 22.74 -10.05 -4.44
CA PRO A 385 24.06 -10.38 -4.95
C PRO A 385 24.45 -9.57 -6.20
N PHE A 386 23.48 -9.01 -6.92
CA PHE A 386 23.72 -8.44 -8.24
C PHE A 386 24.08 -6.96 -8.22
N ILE A 387 23.74 -6.19 -7.18
CA ILE A 387 24.06 -4.75 -7.12
C ILE A 387 25.57 -4.50 -6.91
N HIS A 388 26.02 -3.25 -7.05
CA HIS A 388 27.41 -2.85 -6.83
C HIS A 388 28.42 -3.68 -7.64
N HIS A 389 28.12 -3.92 -8.92
CA HIS A 389 28.94 -4.77 -9.78
C HIS A 389 29.15 -6.20 -9.24
N GLY A 390 28.17 -6.72 -8.52
CA GLY A 390 28.17 -8.09 -8.02
C GLY A 390 29.07 -8.32 -6.82
N GLU A 391 29.37 -7.28 -6.03
CA GLU A 391 30.26 -7.36 -4.86
C GLU A 391 29.85 -8.47 -3.87
N ARG A 392 28.54 -8.74 -3.75
CA ARG A 392 27.99 -9.76 -2.84
C ARG A 392 27.75 -11.12 -3.51
N LEU A 393 28.01 -11.25 -4.81
CA LEU A 393 27.72 -12.47 -5.56
C LEU A 393 28.54 -13.65 -5.05
N GLU A 394 29.84 -13.47 -4.85
CA GLU A 394 30.72 -14.54 -4.35
C GLU A 394 30.29 -15.04 -2.96
N GLY A 395 29.92 -14.12 -2.06
CA GLY A 395 29.39 -14.48 -0.73
C GLY A 395 28.08 -15.26 -0.81
N TYR A 396 27.16 -14.82 -1.68
CA TYR A 396 25.92 -15.55 -1.95
C TYR A 396 26.16 -16.96 -2.49
N LEU A 397 27.08 -17.11 -3.44
CA LEU A 397 27.42 -18.43 -3.99
C LEU A 397 28.06 -19.33 -2.94
N ARG A 398 28.99 -18.82 -2.12
CA ARG A 398 29.60 -19.62 -1.03
C ARG A 398 28.56 -20.16 -0.06
N GLN A 399 27.62 -19.31 0.33
CA GLN A 399 26.63 -19.65 1.35
C GLN A 399 25.49 -20.52 0.81
N CYS A 400 24.97 -20.20 -0.37
CA CYS A 400 23.73 -20.78 -0.88
C CYS A 400 23.94 -21.75 -2.04
N HIS A 401 24.99 -21.57 -2.85
CA HIS A 401 25.21 -22.32 -4.10
C HIS A 401 26.68 -22.64 -4.33
N PRO A 402 27.35 -23.39 -3.42
CA PRO A 402 28.81 -23.57 -3.45
C PRO A 402 29.30 -24.24 -4.74
N GLY A 403 28.49 -25.13 -5.32
CA GLY A 403 28.77 -25.76 -6.62
C GLY A 403 28.86 -24.78 -7.79
N MET A 404 28.25 -23.59 -7.68
CA MET A 404 28.28 -22.56 -8.72
C MET A 404 29.45 -21.58 -8.62
N LEU A 405 30.29 -21.69 -7.59
CA LEU A 405 31.47 -20.82 -7.45
C LEU A 405 32.43 -20.92 -8.64
N VAL A 406 32.55 -22.10 -9.27
CA VAL A 406 33.36 -22.31 -10.47
C VAL A 406 32.90 -21.45 -11.65
N GLY A 407 31.61 -21.12 -11.69
CA GLY A 407 30.99 -20.28 -12.72
C GLY A 407 31.11 -18.77 -12.46
N LEU A 408 31.66 -18.34 -11.31
CA LEU A 408 31.68 -16.93 -10.91
C LEU A 408 32.20 -15.96 -11.99
N PRO A 409 33.33 -16.23 -12.70
CA PRO A 409 33.81 -15.34 -13.75
C PRO A 409 32.83 -15.21 -14.93
N GLU A 410 32.17 -16.31 -15.30
CA GLU A 410 31.18 -16.34 -16.39
C GLU A 410 29.86 -15.66 -15.98
N LEU A 411 29.44 -15.83 -14.72
CA LEU A 411 28.28 -15.12 -14.17
C LEU A 411 28.50 -13.60 -14.22
N HIS A 412 29.71 -13.12 -13.89
CA HIS A 412 30.05 -11.70 -14.05
C HIS A 412 30.03 -11.25 -15.52
N LYS A 413 30.46 -12.09 -16.48
CA LYS A 413 30.34 -11.75 -17.91
C LYS A 413 28.88 -11.59 -18.33
N ALA A 414 28.01 -12.53 -17.94
CA ALA A 414 26.58 -12.47 -18.23
C ALA A 414 25.93 -11.19 -17.67
N LEU A 415 26.23 -10.85 -16.42
CA LEU A 415 25.73 -9.65 -15.74
C LEU A 415 26.30 -8.34 -16.33
N GLN A 416 27.47 -8.38 -16.97
CA GLN A 416 28.02 -7.26 -17.72
C GLN A 416 27.39 -7.08 -19.10
N GLY A 417 26.59 -8.04 -19.57
CA GLY A 417 26.07 -8.08 -20.94
C GLY A 417 27.05 -8.62 -21.98
N LYS A 418 28.09 -9.35 -21.54
CA LYS A 418 29.03 -10.04 -22.43
C LYS A 418 28.50 -11.44 -22.74
N PRO A 419 28.90 -12.04 -23.89
CA PRO A 419 28.58 -13.42 -24.20
C PRO A 419 29.05 -14.37 -23.08
N ALA A 420 28.15 -15.22 -22.63
CA ALA A 420 28.36 -16.22 -21.58
C ALA A 420 27.51 -17.46 -21.88
N ALA A 421 27.84 -18.61 -21.29
CA ALA A 421 27.10 -19.85 -21.55
C ALA A 421 25.60 -19.73 -21.19
N ASP A 422 24.72 -20.17 -22.10
CA ASP A 422 23.26 -20.06 -21.93
C ASP A 422 22.75 -20.71 -20.64
N MET A 423 23.33 -21.85 -20.25
CA MET A 423 23.01 -22.54 -19.00
C MET A 423 23.23 -21.64 -17.76
N LEU A 424 24.27 -20.80 -17.76
CA LEU A 424 24.56 -19.88 -16.66
C LEU A 424 23.64 -18.67 -16.66
N GLN A 425 23.25 -18.19 -17.85
CA GLN A 425 22.24 -17.14 -17.97
C GLN A 425 20.88 -17.63 -17.46
N GLN A 426 20.48 -18.86 -17.80
CA GLN A 426 19.25 -19.46 -17.30
C GLN A 426 19.29 -19.65 -15.78
N TRP A 427 20.43 -20.13 -15.24
CA TRP A 427 20.60 -20.26 -13.80
C TRP A 427 20.43 -18.92 -13.06
N LEU A 428 20.96 -17.82 -13.60
CA LEU A 428 20.75 -16.48 -13.05
C LEU A 428 19.26 -16.11 -13.02
N ILE A 429 18.54 -16.35 -14.12
CA ILE A 429 17.11 -16.05 -14.25
C ILE A 429 16.29 -16.85 -13.24
N ASP A 430 16.52 -18.17 -13.16
CA ASP A 430 15.76 -19.07 -12.28
C ASP A 430 15.99 -18.73 -10.81
N THR A 431 17.25 -18.49 -10.44
CA THR A 431 17.65 -18.22 -9.04
C THR A 431 17.15 -16.86 -8.55
N SER A 432 17.13 -15.85 -9.41
CA SER A 432 16.70 -14.51 -9.02
C SER A 432 15.22 -14.24 -9.26
N GLY A 433 14.56 -15.00 -10.13
CA GLY A 433 13.22 -14.70 -10.64
C GLY A 433 13.15 -13.46 -11.54
N LEU A 434 14.29 -13.00 -12.07
CA LEU A 434 14.37 -11.77 -12.87
C LEU A 434 14.94 -12.07 -14.26
N PRO A 435 14.42 -11.41 -15.32
CA PRO A 435 15.00 -11.54 -16.65
C PRO A 435 16.41 -10.92 -16.70
N LEU A 436 17.28 -11.50 -17.52
CA LEU A 436 18.69 -11.10 -17.62
C LEU A 436 18.91 -9.59 -17.86
N PRO A 437 18.14 -8.88 -18.71
CA PRO A 437 18.29 -7.43 -18.88
C PRO A 437 18.12 -6.64 -17.57
N LEU A 438 17.24 -7.09 -16.67
CA LEU A 438 17.06 -6.45 -15.37
C LEU A 438 18.17 -6.78 -14.39
N LEU A 439 18.71 -8.00 -14.44
CA LEU A 439 19.92 -8.35 -13.68
C LEU A 439 21.12 -7.51 -14.10
N GLN A 440 21.29 -7.29 -15.40
CA GLN A 440 22.33 -6.41 -15.94
C GLN A 440 22.12 -4.94 -15.54
N HIS A 441 20.85 -4.48 -15.49
CA HIS A 441 20.52 -3.17 -14.94
C HIS A 441 20.92 -3.05 -13.47
N LEU A 442 20.54 -4.01 -12.63
CA LEU A 442 20.94 -4.07 -11.22
C LEU A 442 22.46 -4.10 -11.05
N TYR A 443 23.18 -4.82 -11.91
CA TYR A 443 24.63 -4.91 -11.90
C TYR A 443 25.36 -3.58 -12.05
N ARG A 444 24.77 -2.66 -12.83
CA ARG A 444 25.31 -1.31 -13.02
C ARG A 444 24.86 -0.35 -11.92
N LYS A 445 23.78 -0.66 -11.20
CA LYS A 445 23.26 0.19 -10.13
C LYS A 445 24.20 0.17 -8.92
N ARG A 446 24.44 1.37 -8.41
CA ARG A 446 25.01 1.60 -7.08
C ARG A 446 23.90 2.26 -6.27
N PRO A 447 23.09 1.49 -5.53
CA PRO A 447 22.11 2.07 -4.63
C PRO A 447 22.75 3.17 -3.79
N LEU A 448 22.12 4.35 -3.75
CA LEU A 448 22.53 5.44 -2.88
C LEU A 448 22.61 4.88 -1.45
N GLN A 449 23.78 5.01 -0.80
CA GLN A 449 23.98 4.58 0.59
C GLN A 449 23.02 5.34 1.52
N ALA A 450 21.78 4.88 1.67
CA ALA A 450 20.83 5.37 2.67
C ALA A 450 21.33 5.10 4.11
N GLY A 451 22.35 4.24 4.26
CA GLY A 451 22.90 3.74 5.52
C GLY A 451 23.62 4.75 6.40
N ARG A 452 24.30 5.78 5.85
CA ARG A 452 25.03 6.73 6.73
C ARG A 452 24.10 7.64 7.53
N SER A 453 22.94 7.98 6.98
CA SER A 453 21.90 8.77 7.67
C SER A 453 21.06 7.97 8.67
N ALA A 454 20.86 6.67 8.44
CA ALA A 454 20.06 5.80 9.30
C ALA A 454 20.84 5.34 10.56
N GLN A 455 22.12 4.99 10.41
CA GLN A 455 23.00 4.71 11.56
C GLN A 455 23.26 5.96 12.41
N ALA A 456 23.40 7.14 11.79
CA ALA A 456 23.50 8.40 12.51
C ALA A 456 22.21 8.73 13.29
N ARG A 457 21.02 8.43 12.74
CA ARG A 457 19.73 8.58 13.45
C ARG A 457 19.50 7.55 14.55
N LYS A 458 19.87 6.28 14.35
CA LYS A 458 19.83 5.25 15.42
C LYS A 458 20.77 5.63 16.58
N ARG A 459 21.98 6.11 16.28
CA ARG A 459 22.91 6.62 17.31
C ARG A 459 22.39 7.86 18.03
N ARG A 460 21.69 8.78 17.34
CA ARG A 460 21.08 9.97 17.97
C ARG A 460 19.85 9.63 18.82
N GLY A 461 19.01 8.69 18.38
CA GLY A 461 17.85 8.20 19.13
C GLY A 461 18.25 7.46 20.42
N ALA A 462 19.26 6.59 20.34
CA ALA A 462 19.80 5.89 21.51
C ALA A 462 20.46 6.85 22.53
N ARG A 463 21.12 7.92 22.06
CA ARG A 463 21.75 8.94 22.94
C ARG A 463 20.71 9.81 23.66
N VAL A 464 19.58 10.11 23.01
CA VAL A 464 18.48 10.88 23.60
C VAL A 464 17.70 10.04 24.61
N GLN A 465 17.47 8.75 24.35
CA GLN A 465 16.86 7.84 25.35
C GLN A 465 17.77 7.61 26.56
N ALA A 466 19.09 7.50 26.38
CA ALA A 466 20.03 7.39 27.48
C ALA A 466 20.13 8.68 28.33
N GLN A 467 20.00 9.86 27.72
CA GLN A 467 19.97 11.14 28.47
C GLN A 467 18.65 11.37 29.22
N ILE A 468 17.53 10.90 28.69
CA ILE A 468 16.23 10.97 29.39
C ILE A 468 16.20 10.01 30.58
N ALA A 469 16.78 8.80 30.45
CA ALA A 469 16.90 7.85 31.55
C ALA A 469 17.84 8.34 32.68
N GLN A 470 18.86 9.15 32.37
CA GLN A 470 19.74 9.75 33.38
C GLN A 470 19.15 10.96 34.11
N LEU A 471 18.09 11.58 33.57
CA LEU A 471 17.42 12.74 34.18
C LEU A 471 16.19 12.37 35.03
N SER A 472 15.75 11.11 35.02
CA SER A 472 14.66 10.60 35.87
C SER A 472 15.14 9.84 37.11
N GLY A 473 16.43 9.88 37.42
CA GLY A 473 17.01 9.32 38.63
C GLY A 473 17.46 10.39 39.62
N ARG A 474 16.52 11.06 40.29
CA ARG A 474 16.68 11.65 41.62
C ARG A 474 15.36 11.65 42.37
#